data_AF-A0A9Q9MLE5-F1
#
_entry.id   AF-A0A9Q9MLE5-F1
#
_cell.length_a   1.000
_cell.length_b   1.000
_cell.length_c   1.000
_cell.angle_alpha   90.00
_cell.angle_beta   90.00
_cell.angle_gamma   90.00
#
_symmetry.space_group_name_H-M   'P 1'
#
loop_
_entity.id
_entity.type
_entity.pdbx_description
1 polymer ?
#
loop_
_entity_poly.entity_id
_entity_poly.type
_entity_poly.pdbx_seq_one_letter_code
_entity_poly.pdbx_strand_id
1 'polypeptide(L)'
;MVLNLLDNAVKFGPAEGPVHVTVGPTGEHHGQRIELTVADHGPGVDPAHRARVFERFYRSPTAQTVPGSGLGLAIVAQTVADHHGTVAVAQRPGGGAVLTVWLPPHQDRQHRPA
;
A
#
# COMPACT_ATOMS: atom_id res chain seq x y z
N MET A 1 2.77 1.96 9.11
CA MET A 1 2.47 1.68 7.68
C MET A 1 1.11 1.03 7.48
N VAL A 2 0.89 -0.20 7.97
CA VAL A 2 -0.33 -0.99 7.68
C VAL A 2 -1.63 -0.26 8.05
N LEU A 3 -1.69 0.39 9.21
CA LEU A 3 -2.85 1.20 9.62
C LEU A 3 -3.20 2.28 8.58
N ASN A 4 -2.22 2.98 8.01
CA ASN A 4 -2.48 3.98 6.96
C ASN A 4 -3.03 3.36 5.66
N LEU A 5 -2.65 2.13 5.34
CA LEU A 5 -3.22 1.42 4.18
C LEU A 5 -4.68 1.05 4.44
N LEU A 6 -4.97 0.49 5.62
CA LEU A 6 -6.32 0.11 6.03
C LEU A 6 -7.25 1.32 6.17
N ASP A 7 -6.78 2.40 6.80
CA ASP A 7 -7.55 3.63 6.96
C ASP A 7 -7.93 4.21 5.60
N ASN A 8 -7.01 4.22 4.62
CA ASN A 8 -7.34 4.65 3.27
C ASN A 8 -8.36 3.72 2.60
N ALA A 9 -8.18 2.41 2.71
CA ALA A 9 -9.10 1.45 2.10
C ALA A 9 -10.53 1.60 2.66
N VAL A 10 -10.68 1.78 3.97
CA VAL A 10 -11.98 2.02 4.63
C VAL A 10 -12.57 3.38 4.21
N LYS A 11 -11.73 4.41 4.15
CA LYS A 11 -12.14 5.79 3.87
C LYS A 11 -12.58 6.02 2.42
N PHE A 12 -11.94 5.33 1.47
CA PHE A 12 -12.23 5.48 0.03
C PHE A 12 -13.10 4.34 -0.51
N GLY A 13 -13.23 3.24 0.22
CA GLY A 13 -14.16 2.16 -0.06
C GLY A 13 -15.62 2.53 0.27
N PRO A 14 -16.58 1.71 -0.17
CA PRO A 14 -17.99 1.88 0.22
C PRO A 14 -18.19 1.52 1.70
N ALA A 15 -19.19 2.14 2.35
CA ALA A 15 -19.40 2.09 3.80
C ALA A 15 -19.50 0.65 4.39
N GLU A 16 -20.00 -0.31 3.61
CA GLU A 16 -20.16 -1.71 4.03
C GLU A 16 -19.34 -2.68 3.17
N GLY A 17 -18.37 -2.17 2.39
CA GLY A 17 -17.52 -3.00 1.54
C GLY A 17 -16.41 -3.68 2.33
N PRO A 18 -16.13 -4.98 2.12
CA PRO A 18 -14.98 -5.62 2.73
C PRO A 18 -13.68 -5.03 2.18
N VAL A 19 -12.70 -4.87 3.07
CA VAL A 19 -11.30 -4.64 2.72
C VAL A 19 -10.60 -5.99 2.68
N HIS A 20 -9.96 -6.33 1.56
CA HIS A 20 -9.22 -7.56 1.40
C HIS A 20 -7.74 -7.33 1.69
N VAL A 21 -7.16 -8.15 2.57
CA VAL A 21 -5.75 -8.09 2.92
C VAL A 21 -5.11 -9.45 2.65
N THR A 22 -4.04 -9.48 1.87
CA THR A 22 -3.23 -10.69 1.68
C THR A 22 -1.78 -10.40 2.03
N VAL A 23 -1.11 -11.40 2.59
CA VAL A 23 0.33 -11.35 2.83
C VAL A 23 0.95 -12.68 2.46
N GLY A 24 2.08 -12.66 1.76
CA GLY A 24 2.77 -13.87 1.38
C GLY A 24 4.13 -13.62 0.75
N PRO A 25 4.98 -14.65 0.65
CA PRO A 25 6.19 -14.57 -0.14
C PRO A 25 5.86 -14.46 -1.64
N THR A 26 6.67 -13.73 -2.38
CA THR A 26 6.65 -13.65 -3.84
C THR A 26 8.08 -13.75 -4.39
N GLY A 27 8.24 -14.27 -5.61
CA GLY A 27 9.53 -14.55 -6.22
C GLY A 27 10.24 -15.78 -5.65
N GLU A 28 11.35 -16.17 -6.27
CA GLU A 28 12.13 -17.36 -5.90
C GLU A 28 13.55 -16.98 -5.43
N HIS A 29 14.11 -17.78 -4.51
CA HIS A 29 15.49 -17.68 -4.01
C HIS A 29 15.92 -16.24 -3.66
N HIS A 30 16.97 -15.72 -4.31
CA HIS A 30 17.55 -14.38 -4.07
C HIS A 30 16.62 -13.22 -4.47
N GLY A 31 15.55 -13.50 -5.22
CA GLY A 31 14.51 -12.53 -5.58
C GLY A 31 13.30 -12.54 -4.67
N GLN A 32 13.29 -13.36 -3.60
CA GLN A 32 12.16 -13.46 -2.69
C GLN A 32 11.87 -12.10 -2.04
N ARG A 33 10.57 -11.77 -1.94
CA ARG A 33 10.04 -10.62 -1.21
C ARG A 33 8.81 -11.04 -0.41
N ILE A 34 8.43 -10.24 0.58
CA ILE A 34 7.12 -10.31 1.22
C ILE A 34 6.21 -9.30 0.55
N GLU A 35 5.14 -9.78 -0.08
CA GLU A 35 4.09 -8.96 -0.68
C GLU A 35 2.94 -8.82 0.32
N LEU A 36 2.54 -7.58 0.59
CA LEU A 36 1.33 -7.22 1.32
C LEU A 36 0.42 -6.48 0.34
N THR A 37 -0.79 -7.00 0.12
CA THR A 37 -1.83 -6.28 -0.62
C THR A 37 -2.94 -5.82 0.31
N VAL A 38 -3.45 -4.60 0.08
CA VAL A 38 -4.67 -4.08 0.68
C VAL A 38 -5.56 -3.60 -0.46
N ALA A 39 -6.72 -4.21 -0.62
CA ALA A 39 -7.65 -3.95 -1.71
C ALA A 39 -9.03 -3.49 -1.20
N ASP A 40 -9.51 -2.39 -1.77
CA ASP A 40 -10.84 -1.83 -1.52
C ASP A 40 -11.78 -1.98 -2.73
N HIS A 41 -13.00 -1.48 -2.60
CA HIS A 41 -14.03 -1.46 -3.64
C HIS A 41 -14.45 -0.02 -4.01
N GLY A 42 -13.57 0.96 -3.76
CA GLY A 42 -13.82 2.37 -4.01
C GLY A 42 -13.74 2.77 -5.49
N PRO A 43 -13.63 4.07 -5.78
CA PRO A 43 -13.49 4.56 -7.16
C PRO A 43 -12.12 4.22 -7.77
N GLY A 44 -11.14 3.81 -6.97
CA GLY A 44 -9.77 3.58 -7.41
C GLY A 44 -8.96 4.89 -7.57
N VAL A 45 -7.81 4.77 -8.24
CA VAL A 45 -6.90 5.90 -8.50
C VAL A 45 -6.62 5.98 -9.99
N ASP A 46 -6.93 7.14 -10.58
CA ASP A 46 -6.64 7.44 -11.98
C ASP A 46 -5.15 7.20 -12.28
N PRO A 47 -4.80 6.54 -13.40
CA PRO A 47 -3.42 6.30 -13.80
C PRO A 47 -2.48 7.51 -13.69
N ALA A 48 -2.95 8.72 -14.05
CA ALA A 48 -2.18 9.96 -14.00
C ALA A 48 -1.83 10.41 -12.57
N HIS A 49 -2.46 9.83 -11.56
CA HIS A 49 -2.29 10.19 -10.16
C HIS A 49 -1.57 9.11 -9.34
N ARG A 50 -1.40 7.89 -9.87
CA ARG A 50 -0.85 6.73 -9.13
C ARG A 50 0.55 6.95 -8.56
N ALA A 51 1.42 7.66 -9.26
CA ALA A 51 2.74 7.99 -8.70
C ALA A 51 2.65 9.08 -7.63
N ARG A 52 1.76 10.05 -7.85
CA ARG A 52 1.64 11.26 -7.04
C ARG A 52 0.89 11.04 -5.72
N VAL A 53 0.05 10.02 -5.61
CA VAL A 53 -0.65 9.69 -4.35
C VAL A 53 0.31 9.37 -3.19
N PHE A 54 1.58 9.11 -3.47
CA PHE A 54 2.63 8.91 -2.47
C PHE A 54 3.38 10.20 -2.10
N GLU A 55 3.09 11.34 -2.74
CA GLU A 55 3.66 12.65 -2.39
C GLU A 55 2.96 13.23 -1.15
N ARG A 56 3.73 13.90 -0.28
CA ARG A 56 3.17 14.59 0.90
C ARG A 56 2.19 15.67 0.46
N PHE A 57 1.03 15.72 1.11
CA PHE A 57 -0.04 16.70 0.89
C PHE A 57 -0.75 16.61 -0.47
N TYR A 58 -0.32 15.71 -1.36
CA TYR A 58 -1.02 15.50 -2.61
C TYR A 58 -2.38 14.83 -2.37
N ARG A 59 -3.40 15.30 -3.08
CA ARG A 59 -4.75 14.73 -3.09
C ARG A 59 -5.24 14.68 -4.53
N SER A 60 -5.64 13.50 -5.00
CA SER A 60 -6.26 13.35 -6.32
C SER A 60 -7.59 14.12 -6.37
N PRO A 61 -8.08 14.51 -7.55
CA PRO A 61 -9.40 15.15 -7.70
C PRO A 61 -10.52 14.37 -7.00
N THR A 62 -10.51 13.04 -7.13
CA THR A 62 -11.48 12.14 -6.48
C THR A 62 -11.38 12.11 -4.95
N ALA A 63 -10.23 12.49 -4.38
CA ALA A 63 -10.00 12.48 -2.94
C ALA A 63 -10.23 13.84 -2.27
N GLN A 64 -10.50 14.92 -3.02
CA GLN A 64 -10.62 16.28 -2.47
C GLN A 64 -11.82 16.45 -1.54
N THR A 65 -12.91 15.74 -1.80
CA THR A 65 -14.15 15.77 -0.99
C THR A 65 -14.07 14.91 0.27
N VAL A 66 -13.05 14.06 0.40
CA VAL A 66 -12.92 13.12 1.53
C VAL A 66 -11.95 13.67 2.59
N PRO A 67 -12.38 13.95 3.84
CA PRO A 67 -11.56 14.66 4.83
C PRO A 67 -10.19 14.04 5.08
N GLY A 68 -9.10 14.80 4.96
CA GLY A 68 -7.74 14.33 5.30
C GLY A 68 -6.62 15.21 4.75
N SER A 69 -5.41 15.04 5.30
CA SER A 69 -4.24 15.88 5.01
C SER A 69 -3.41 15.45 3.79
N GLY A 70 -3.68 14.28 3.20
CA GLY A 70 -2.82 13.72 2.14
C GLY A 70 -1.47 13.20 2.63
N LEU A 71 -1.35 12.86 3.92
CA LEU A 71 -0.09 12.34 4.49
C LEU A 71 -0.02 10.81 4.56
N GLY A 72 -1.16 10.10 4.59
CA GLY A 72 -1.21 8.66 4.89
C GLY A 72 -0.33 7.82 3.96
N LEU A 73 -0.50 7.96 2.63
CA LEU A 73 0.28 7.21 1.65
C LEU A 73 1.74 7.69 1.54
N ALA A 74 2.02 8.96 1.83
CA ALA A 74 3.39 9.46 1.90
C ALA A 74 4.16 8.85 3.09
N ILE A 75 3.49 8.66 4.24
CA ILE A 75 4.05 7.93 5.38
C ILE A 75 4.31 6.47 5.01
N VAL A 76 3.38 5.82 4.31
CA VAL A 76 3.57 4.45 3.79
C VAL A 76 4.81 4.40 2.90
N ALA A 77 4.90 5.27 1.89
CA ALA A 77 6.02 5.27 0.95
C ALA A 77 7.37 5.47 1.65
N GLN A 78 7.46 6.40 2.61
CA GLN A 78 8.66 6.60 3.41
C GLN A 78 9.00 5.37 4.24
N THR A 79 8.04 4.82 5.01
CA THR A 79 8.28 3.63 5.82
C THR A 79 8.73 2.45 4.96
N VAL A 80 8.11 2.23 3.81
CA VAL A 80 8.49 1.16 2.87
C VAL A 80 9.92 1.37 2.36
N ALA A 81 10.26 2.59 1.95
CA ALA A 81 11.60 2.92 1.48
C ALA A 81 12.66 2.73 2.57
N ASP A 82 12.37 3.11 3.81
CA ASP A 82 13.26 2.90 4.97
C ASP A 82 13.52 1.41 5.26
N HIS A 83 12.63 0.52 4.79
CA HIS A 83 12.78 -0.93 4.86
C HIS A 83 13.27 -1.54 3.54
N HIS A 84 13.84 -0.73 2.64
CA HIS A 84 14.33 -1.16 1.32
C HIS A 84 13.28 -1.85 0.43
N GLY A 85 12.01 -1.49 0.64
CA GLY A 85 10.89 -2.01 -0.11
C GLY A 85 10.42 -1.08 -1.22
N THR A 86 9.33 -1.48 -1.86
CA THR A 86 8.60 -0.69 -2.86
C THR A 86 7.11 -0.72 -2.58
N VAL A 87 6.39 0.35 -2.95
CA VAL A 87 4.92 0.40 -2.87
C VAL A 87 4.35 0.89 -4.19
N ALA A 88 3.21 0.32 -4.58
CA ALA A 88 2.47 0.74 -5.77
C ALA A 88 0.96 0.70 -5.50
N VAL A 89 0.22 1.39 -6.35
CA VAL A 89 -1.24 1.31 -6.43
C VAL A 89 -1.65 0.88 -7.83
N ALA A 90 -2.60 -0.05 -7.91
CA ALA A 90 -3.21 -0.50 -9.15
C ALA A 90 -4.74 -0.46 -9.03
N GLN A 91 -5.42 -0.55 -10.17
CA GLN A 91 -6.87 -0.72 -10.19
C GLN A 91 -7.21 -2.17 -9.84
N ARG A 92 -8.22 -2.38 -8.98
CA ARG A 92 -8.77 -3.70 -8.71
C ARG A 92 -9.72 -4.14 -9.84
N PRO A 93 -9.64 -5.39 -10.31
CA PRO A 93 -10.67 -5.95 -11.18
C PRO A 93 -12.06 -5.81 -10.54
N GLY A 94 -13.02 -5.23 -11.26
CA GLY A 94 -14.36 -4.95 -10.75
C GLY A 94 -14.52 -3.65 -9.95
N GLY A 95 -13.50 -2.79 -9.91
CA GLY A 95 -13.55 -1.49 -9.22
C GLY A 95 -12.81 -1.51 -7.88
N GLY A 96 -12.24 -0.35 -7.49
CA GLY A 96 -11.41 -0.18 -6.30
C GLY A 96 -9.92 -0.01 -6.59
N ALA A 97 -9.16 0.25 -5.52
CA ALA A 97 -7.71 0.26 -5.55
C ALA A 97 -7.12 -1.00 -4.91
N VAL A 98 -5.95 -1.41 -5.41
CA VAL A 98 -5.06 -2.39 -4.75
C VAL A 98 -3.76 -1.68 -4.44
N LEU A 99 -3.47 -1.51 -3.16
CA LEU A 99 -2.17 -1.07 -2.67
C LEU A 99 -1.31 -2.29 -2.44
N THR A 100 -0.16 -2.35 -3.10
CA THR A 100 0.79 -3.44 -2.94
C THR A 100 2.10 -2.92 -2.37
N VAL A 101 2.56 -3.52 -1.29
CA VAL A 101 3.86 -3.28 -0.67
C VAL A 101 4.72 -4.52 -0.84
N TRP A 102 5.95 -4.34 -1.30
CA TRP A 102 6.96 -5.40 -1.34
C TRP A 102 8.10 -5.04 -0.40
N LEU A 103 8.40 -5.91 0.55
CA LEU A 103 9.54 -5.77 1.47
C LEU A 103 10.53 -6.92 1.24
N PRO A 104 11.83 -6.72 1.50
CA PRO A 104 12.77 -7.83 1.63
C PRO A 104 12.29 -8.81 2.73
N PRO A 105 12.58 -10.12 2.60
CA PRO A 105 12.32 -11.07 3.67
C PRO A 105 13.14 -10.69 4.91
N HIS A 106 12.59 -10.96 6.10
CA HIS A 106 13.35 -10.84 7.33
C HIS A 106 14.54 -11.81 7.24
N GLN A 107 15.75 -11.26 7.18
CA GLN A 107 16.92 -12.07 7.43
C GLN A 107 16.98 -12.27 8.94
N ASP A 108 16.62 -13.47 9.40
CA ASP A 108 16.95 -13.86 10.76
C ASP A 108 18.43 -13.56 10.97
N ARG A 109 18.73 -12.69 11.93
CA ARG A 109 20.07 -12.54 12.48
C ARG A 109 20.43 -13.89 13.07
N GLN A 110 20.95 -14.79 12.25
CA GLN A 110 21.32 -16.13 12.69
C GLN A 110 22.36 -16.03 13.81
N HIS A 111 22.17 -16.87 14.83
CA HIS A 111 23.20 -17.50 15.63
C HIS A 111 24.62 -16.95 15.38
N ARG A 112 25.07 -16.08 16.28
CA ARG A 112 26.51 -15.85 16.47
C ARG A 112 27.05 -17.12 17.13
N PRO A 113 27.86 -17.99 16.48
CA PRO A 113 28.60 -18.97 17.24
C PRO A 113 29.58 -18.18 18.12
N ALA A 114 29.60 -18.54 19.41
CA ALA A 114 30.60 -18.06 20.36
C ALA A 114 31.98 -18.60 20.00
#